data_AF-A0A086QRS7-F1
#
_entry.id   AF-A0A086QRS7-F1
#
_cell.length_a   1.000
_cell.length_b   1.000
_cell.length_c   1.000
_cell.angle_alpha   90.00
_cell.angle_beta   90.00
_cell.angle_gamma   90.00
#
_symmetry.space_group_name_H-M   'P 1'
#
loop_
_entity.id
_entity.type
_entity.pdbx_description
1 polymer ?
#
loop_
_entity_poly.entity_id
_entity_poly.type
_entity_poly.pdbx_seq_one_letter_code
_entity_poly.pdbx_strand_id
1 'polypeptide(L)'
;MPLKTIEQLQLWSFQGPVEEITDRAKQEAVMEKTLQMLEATWSEVPFDLERHKDTDVVLLNTTEENFEMLEEHLVHCQNMITSR
;
A
#
# COMPACT_ATOMS: atom_id res chain seq x y z
N MET A 1 6.78 43.33 -19.73
CA MET A 1 6.25 42.93 -18.40
C MET A 1 7.23 43.42 -17.34
N PRO A 2 6.79 44.03 -16.23
CA PRO A 2 7.70 44.65 -15.27
C PRO A 2 8.39 43.55 -14.44
N LEU A 3 9.73 43.54 -14.44
CA LEU A 3 10.56 42.62 -13.63
C LEU A 3 10.18 42.62 -12.13
N LYS A 4 9.69 43.76 -11.63
CA LYS A 4 9.15 43.92 -10.27
C LYS A 4 8.00 42.97 -9.93
N THR A 5 7.17 42.65 -10.92
CA THR A 5 6.01 41.75 -10.73
C THR A 5 6.46 40.30 -10.61
N ILE A 6 7.55 39.92 -11.28
CA ILE A 6 8.12 38.57 -11.19
C ILE A 6 8.84 38.36 -9.85
N GLU A 7 9.56 39.38 -9.38
CA GLU A 7 10.26 39.36 -8.09
C GLU A 7 9.28 39.25 -6.89
N GLN A 8 8.09 39.86 -7.01
CA GLN A 8 7.01 39.76 -6.02
C GLN A 8 6.37 38.38 -5.93
N LEU A 9 6.52 37.52 -6.95
CA LEU A 9 5.95 36.17 -6.96
C LEU A 9 6.77 35.17 -6.13
N GLN A 10 7.94 35.57 -5.61
CA GLN A 10 8.82 34.75 -4.76
C GLN A 10 8.97 33.29 -5.23
N LEU A 11 9.08 33.05 -6.54
CA LEU A 11 9.03 31.71 -7.13
C LEU A 11 10.07 30.74 -6.55
N TRP A 12 11.20 31.26 -6.06
CA TRP A 12 12.24 30.48 -5.37
C TRP A 12 11.78 29.90 -4.02
N SER A 13 10.80 30.51 -3.34
CA SER A 13 10.26 30.01 -2.07
C SER A 13 9.29 28.84 -2.28
N PHE A 14 8.70 28.74 -3.47
CA PHE A 14 7.74 27.70 -3.81
C PHE A 14 8.40 26.42 -4.34
N GLN A 15 9.65 26.49 -4.80
CA GLN A 15 10.35 25.32 -5.34
C GLN A 15 10.47 24.18 -4.32
N GLY A 16 10.94 24.47 -3.10
CA GLY A 16 11.10 23.45 -2.05
C GLY A 16 9.78 22.79 -1.62
N PRO A 17 8.73 23.57 -1.27
CA PRO A 17 7.41 23.02 -0.94
C PRO A 17 6.77 22.23 -2.08
N VAL A 18 6.93 22.68 -3.33
CA VAL A 18 6.40 21.96 -4.49
C VAL A 18 7.14 20.63 -4.69
N GLU A 19 8.45 20.61 -4.53
CA GLU A 19 9.26 19.39 -4.61
C GLU A 19 8.87 18.40 -3.50
N GLU A 20 8.73 18.88 -2.26
CA GLU A 20 8.29 18.06 -1.12
C GLU A 20 6.89 17.47 -1.33
N ILE A 21 5.93 18.28 -1.79
CA ILE A 21 4.57 17.81 -2.09
C ILE A 21 4.58 16.80 -3.24
N THR A 22 5.41 17.05 -4.26
CA THR A 22 5.52 16.15 -5.41
C THR A 22 6.08 14.80 -5.00
N ASP A 23 7.08 14.78 -4.11
CA ASP A 23 7.67 13.52 -3.65
C ASP A 23 6.75 12.76 -2.69
N ARG A 24 6.00 13.46 -1.84
CA ARG A 24 4.91 12.84 -1.05
C ARG A 24 3.84 12.24 -1.95
N ALA A 25 3.38 12.96 -2.98
CA ALA A 25 2.38 12.47 -3.92
C ALA A 25 2.86 11.21 -4.67
N LYS A 26 4.16 11.12 -5.02
CA LYS A 26 4.73 9.90 -5.60
C LYS A 26 4.71 8.72 -4.62
N GLN A 27 5.07 8.95 -3.36
CA GLN A 27 5.05 7.91 -2.33
C GLN A 27 3.63 7.42 -2.06
N GLU A 28 2.66 8.33 -1.95
CA GLU A 28 1.24 8.01 -1.78
C GLU A 28 0.71 7.18 -2.96
N ALA A 29 1.05 7.56 -4.20
CA ALA A 29 0.65 6.80 -5.39
C ALA A 29 1.19 5.37 -5.42
N VAL A 30 2.42 5.15 -4.95
CA VAL A 30 2.99 3.80 -4.81
C VAL A 30 2.27 3.02 -3.71
N MET A 31 2.02 3.66 -2.57
CA MET A 31 1.34 3.05 -1.44
C MET A 31 -0.08 2.60 -1.82
N GLU A 32 -0.82 3.45 -2.53
CA GLU A 32 -2.18 3.16 -2.97
C GLU A 32 -2.24 2.00 -3.96
N LYS A 33 -1.27 1.90 -4.88
CA LYS A 33 -1.17 0.75 -5.78
C LYS A 33 -0.96 -0.57 -5.03
N THR A 34 -0.12 -0.56 -4.01
CA THR A 34 0.13 -1.77 -3.21
C THR A 34 -1.10 -2.14 -2.37
N LEU A 35 -1.81 -1.15 -1.81
CA LEU A 35 -3.06 -1.39 -1.09
C LEU A 35 -4.14 -1.99 -1.99
N GLN A 36 -4.29 -1.51 -3.22
CA GLN A 36 -5.22 -2.09 -4.20
C GLN A 36 -4.85 -3.54 -4.55
N MET A 37 -3.56 -3.83 -4.70
CA MET A 37 -3.10 -5.20 -4.93
C MET A 37 -3.43 -6.10 -3.74
N LEU A 38 -3.18 -5.63 -2.52
CA LEU A 38 -3.51 -6.36 -1.29
C LEU A 38 -5.02 -6.62 -1.20
N GLU A 39 -5.86 -5.61 -1.42
CA GLU A 39 -7.31 -5.76 -1.41
C GLU A 39 -7.78 -6.79 -2.45
N ALA A 40 -7.25 -6.72 -3.68
CA ALA A 40 -7.56 -7.70 -4.72
C ALA A 40 -7.16 -9.12 -4.31
N THR A 41 -5.94 -9.31 -3.80
CA THR A 41 -5.46 -10.61 -3.33
C THR A 41 -6.34 -11.16 -2.21
N TRP A 42 -6.63 -10.36 -1.18
CA TRP A 42 -7.37 -10.79 0.02
C TRP A 42 -8.90 -10.83 -0.16
N SER A 43 -9.43 -10.29 -1.25
CA SER A 43 -10.87 -10.32 -1.55
C SER A 43 -11.40 -11.73 -1.85
N GLU A 44 -10.55 -12.62 -2.38
CA GLU A 44 -10.96 -13.94 -2.86
C GLU A 44 -10.22 -15.10 -2.19
N VAL A 45 -9.28 -14.89 -1.26
CA VAL A 45 -8.44 -15.98 -0.72
C VAL A 45 -9.30 -17.10 -0.15
N PRO A 46 -9.38 -18.25 -0.86
CA PRO A 46 -10.17 -19.36 -0.40
C PRO A 46 -9.35 -20.11 0.64
N PHE A 47 -9.91 -20.26 1.84
CA PHE A 47 -9.42 -21.26 2.77
C PHE A 47 -9.73 -22.64 2.21
N ASP A 48 -8.77 -23.56 2.23
CA ASP A 48 -8.99 -24.93 1.80
C ASP A 48 -9.89 -25.62 2.81
N LEU A 49 -11.08 -26.03 2.36
CA LEU A 49 -12.06 -26.71 3.20
C LEU A 49 -11.86 -28.21 3.04
N GLU A 50 -11.28 -28.86 4.05
CA GLU A 50 -11.10 -30.32 4.06
C GLU A 50 -12.12 -30.97 5.00
N ARG A 51 -12.91 -31.93 4.48
CA ARG A 51 -13.87 -32.67 5.31
C ARG A 51 -13.14 -33.79 6.04
N HIS A 52 -13.23 -33.80 7.37
CA HIS A 52 -12.55 -34.84 8.14
C HIS A 52 -13.27 -36.18 8.04
N LYS A 53 -12.68 -37.13 7.29
CA LYS A 53 -12.85 -38.61 7.39
C LYS A 53 -14.20 -39.12 7.92
N ASP A 54 -15.32 -38.64 7.37
CA ASP A 54 -16.72 -39.02 7.66
C ASP A 54 -17.48 -38.28 8.78
N THR A 55 -16.95 -37.20 9.36
CA THR A 55 -17.72 -36.29 10.23
C THR A 55 -18.31 -35.10 9.44
N ASP A 56 -19.39 -34.50 9.95
CA ASP A 56 -19.94 -33.22 9.45
C ASP A 56 -19.08 -32.00 9.83
N VAL A 57 -17.83 -32.22 10.21
CA VAL A 57 -16.88 -31.18 10.59
C VAL A 57 -16.02 -30.84 9.39
N VAL A 58 -16.04 -29.56 9.02
CA VAL A 58 -15.18 -28.99 7.97
C VAL A 58 -13.97 -28.35 8.64
N LEU A 59 -12.78 -28.79 8.25
CA LEU A 59 -11.52 -28.20 8.67
C LEU A 59 -11.14 -27.11 7.68
N LEU A 60 -10.82 -25.94 8.20
CA LEU A 60 -10.20 -24.86 7.45
C LEU A 60 -8.70 -25.11 7.46
N ASN A 61 -8.15 -25.37 6.28
CA ASN A 61 -6.73 -25.48 6.04
C ASN A 61 -6.27 -24.26 5.24
N THR A 62 -5.06 -23.81 5.50
CA THR A 62 -4.41 -22.75 4.74
C THR A 62 -3.06 -23.32 4.34
N THR A 63 -2.74 -23.26 3.05
CA THR A 63 -1.41 -23.66 2.58
C THR A 63 -0.32 -22.83 3.24
N GLU A 64 0.83 -23.43 3.49
CA GLU A 64 2.02 -22.75 4.04
C GLU A 64 2.40 -21.53 3.18
N GLU A 65 2.25 -21.64 1.85
CA GLU A 65 2.43 -20.55 0.88
C GLU A 65 1.49 -19.35 1.13
N ASN A 66 0.21 -19.59 1.44
CA ASN A 66 -0.73 -18.52 1.76
C ASN A 66 -0.39 -17.84 3.09
N PHE A 67 0.20 -18.58 4.02
CA PHE A 67 0.66 -18.04 5.30
C PHE A 67 1.92 -17.20 5.16
N GLU A 68 2.92 -17.67 4.40
CA GLU A 68 4.13 -16.89 4.09
C GLU A 68 3.79 -15.59 3.34
N MET A 69 2.89 -15.67 2.36
CA MET A 69 2.38 -14.49 1.64
C MET A 69 1.64 -13.51 2.58
N LEU A 70 0.89 -14.01 3.56
CA LEU A 70 0.27 -13.17 4.59
C LEU A 70 1.32 -12.42 5.42
N GLU A 71 2.36 -13.12 5.88
CA GLU A 71 3.42 -12.50 6.68
C GLU A 71 4.20 -11.44 5.88
N GLU A 72 4.53 -11.71 4.62
CA GLU A 72 5.20 -10.75 3.74
C GLU A 72 4.34 -9.49 3.56
N HIS A 73 3.04 -9.66 3.28
CA HIS A 73 2.10 -8.56 3.11
C HIS A 73 1.94 -7.73 4.40
N LEU A 74 1.95 -8.36 5.57
CA LEU A 74 1.93 -7.65 6.85
C LEU A 74 3.19 -6.79 7.07
N VAL A 75 4.37 -7.31 6.74
CA VAL A 75 5.62 -6.54 6.79
C VAL A 75 5.58 -5.36 5.82
N HIS A 76 5.02 -5.55 4.63
CA HIS A 76 4.87 -4.48 3.65
C HIS A 76 3.98 -3.34 4.17
N CYS A 77 2.85 -3.67 4.81
CA CYS A 77 1.99 -2.70 5.48
C CYS A 77 2.68 -2.01 6.66
N GLN A 78 3.46 -2.73 7.46
CA GLN A 78 4.23 -2.17 8.58
C GLN A 78 5.22 -1.10 8.08
N ASN A 79 5.90 -1.38 6.97
CA ASN A 79 6.85 -0.46 6.35
C ASN A 79 6.16 0.81 5.85
N MET A 80 4.95 0.70 5.30
CA MET A 80 4.14 1.86 4.89
C MET A 80 3.75 2.75 6.06
N ILE A 81 3.32 2.16 7.18
CA ILE A 81 2.92 2.92 8.39
C ILE A 81 4.14 3.62 9.01
N THR A 82 5.31 3.00 8.93
CA THR A 82 6.56 3.54 9.49
C THR A 82 7.23 4.56 8.57
N SER A 83 6.97 4.49 7.25
CA SER A 83 7.38 5.46 6.25
C SER A 83 6.58 6.75 6.40
N ARG A 84 7.00 7.59 7.34
CA ARG A 84 6.46 8.94 7.58
C ARG A 84 7.29 10.01 6.90
#